data_AF-A0A1T4QDC6-F1
#
_entry.id   AF-A0A1T4QDC6-F1
#
_cell.length_a   1.000
_cell.length_b   1.000
_cell.length_c   1.000
_cell.angle_alpha   90.00
_cell.angle_beta   90.00
_cell.angle_gamma   90.00
#
_symmetry.space_group_name_H-M   'P 1'
#
loop_
_entity.id
_entity.type
_entity.pdbx_description
1 polymer ?
#
loop_
_entity_poly.entity_id
_entity_poly.type
_entity_poly.pdbx_seq_one_letter_code
_entity_poly.pdbx_strand_id
1 'polypeptide(L)'
;MQKNIISVCSTVLLLVGCTHTNNGDMRFLPDQYVNTTEYDSLYHYGYNQGCDSALAKAQVVGYSYTQDVTLNSTSSRFSDGWQQGYSACEVGKEILLYNLSKTR
;
A
#
# COMPACT_ATOMS: atom_id res chain seq x y z
N MET A 1 -50.61 -37.64 -22.48
CA MET A 1 -50.11 -36.36 -23.04
C MET A 1 -49.52 -35.55 -21.90
N GLN A 2 -48.28 -35.09 -22.10
CA GLN A 2 -47.44 -34.35 -21.16
C GLN A 2 -48.06 -33.01 -20.75
N LYS A 3 -47.83 -32.55 -19.52
CA LYS A 3 -46.82 -31.49 -19.23
C LYS A 3 -46.71 -31.23 -17.72
N ASN A 4 -45.59 -31.64 -17.13
CA ASN A 4 -45.17 -31.19 -15.82
C ASN A 4 -44.74 -29.72 -15.93
N ILE A 5 -45.40 -28.81 -15.22
CA ILE A 5 -44.98 -27.42 -15.11
C ILE A 5 -44.46 -27.23 -13.69
N ILE A 6 -43.16 -27.47 -13.50
CA ILE A 6 -42.44 -27.08 -12.30
C ILE A 6 -42.12 -25.59 -12.48
N SER A 7 -42.95 -24.73 -11.90
CA SER A 7 -42.71 -23.29 -11.86
C SER A 7 -41.68 -22.99 -10.76
N VAL A 8 -40.39 -23.02 -11.11
CA VAL A 8 -39.32 -22.52 -10.24
C VAL A 8 -39.30 -21.00 -10.34
N CYS A 9 -40.00 -20.32 -9.44
CA CYS A 9 -39.82 -18.88 -9.23
C CYS A 9 -38.51 -18.65 -8.47
N SER A 10 -37.38 -18.64 -9.20
CA SER A 10 -36.13 -18.08 -8.69
C SER A 10 -36.25 -16.56 -8.64
N THR A 11 -36.75 -16.04 -7.53
CA THR A 11 -36.59 -14.63 -7.17
C THR A 11 -35.11 -14.35 -6.92
N VAL A 12 -34.47 -13.71 -7.90
CA VAL A 12 -33.11 -13.17 -7.79
C VAL A 12 -33.14 -12.06 -6.72
N LEU A 13 -32.53 -12.33 -5.58
CA LEU A 13 -32.20 -11.31 -4.57
C LEU A 13 -31.11 -10.41 -5.16
N LEU A 14 -31.51 -9.27 -5.70
CA LEU A 14 -30.58 -8.18 -6.02
C LEU A 14 -30.08 -7.58 -4.71
N LEU A 15 -28.92 -8.04 -4.25
CA LEU A 15 -28.16 -7.39 -3.21
C LEU A 15 -27.60 -6.07 -3.77
N VAL A 16 -28.31 -4.98 -3.55
CA VAL A 16 -27.75 -3.63 -3.68
C VAL A 16 -26.81 -3.41 -2.50
N GLY A 17 -25.54 -3.79 -2.69
CA GLY A 17 -24.46 -3.42 -1.78
C GLY A 17 -24.05 -1.98 -2.07
N CYS A 18 -24.50 -1.03 -1.26
CA CYS A 18 -23.85 0.28 -1.18
C CYS A 18 -22.48 0.09 -0.54
N THR A 19 -21.42 -0.03 -1.33
CA THR A 19 -20.07 0.19 -0.83
C THR A 19 -19.95 1.68 -0.52
N HIS A 20 -20.11 2.03 0.76
CA HIS A 20 -19.70 3.33 1.26
C HIS A 20 -18.18 3.33 1.33
N THR A 21 -17.52 3.61 0.20
CA THR A 21 -16.11 3.95 0.23
C THR A 21 -16.03 5.33 0.88
N ASN A 22 -15.56 5.37 2.12
CA ASN A 22 -15.16 6.61 2.76
C ASN A 22 -14.01 7.15 1.92
N ASN A 23 -14.25 8.22 1.13
CA ASN A 23 -13.26 8.88 0.29
C ASN A 23 -12.21 9.66 1.11
N GLY A 24 -11.83 9.15 2.28
CA GLY A 24 -10.68 9.63 3.03
C GLY A 24 -9.40 9.12 2.40
N ASP A 25 -8.98 9.82 1.35
CA ASP A 25 -7.60 9.89 0.87
C ASP A 25 -6.94 8.58 0.38
N MET A 26 -7.50 7.96 -0.67
CA MET A 26 -6.64 7.25 -1.63
C MET A 26 -5.88 8.27 -2.47
N ARG A 27 -4.79 8.82 -1.92
CA ARG A 27 -3.92 9.75 -2.63
C ARG A 27 -2.74 8.98 -3.22
N PHE A 28 -2.83 8.67 -4.51
CA PHE A 28 -1.73 8.12 -5.30
C PHE A 28 -0.51 9.06 -5.38
N LEU A 29 -0.69 10.35 -5.06
CA LEU A 29 0.33 11.39 -5.14
C LEU A 29 0.33 12.25 -3.87
N PRO A 30 1.51 12.63 -3.35
CA PRO A 30 1.62 13.47 -2.15
C PRO A 30 1.00 14.87 -2.37
N ASP A 31 0.58 15.48 -1.27
CA ASP A 31 -0.13 16.76 -1.20
C ASP A 31 0.57 17.96 -1.85
N GLN A 32 1.87 17.84 -2.05
CA GLN A 32 2.67 18.84 -2.74
C GLN A 32 3.40 18.14 -3.88
N TYR A 33 2.77 18.13 -5.06
CA TYR A 33 3.46 17.80 -6.30
C TYR A 33 4.47 18.91 -6.60
N VAL A 34 5.66 18.81 -6.02
CA VAL A 34 6.79 19.69 -6.29
C VAL A 34 7.39 19.23 -7.63
N ASN A 35 6.96 19.84 -8.74
CA ASN A 35 7.37 19.44 -10.09
C ASN A 35 8.89 19.63 -10.37
N THR A 36 9.60 20.32 -9.48
CA THR A 36 11.03 20.62 -9.60
C THR A 36 11.91 19.52 -9.02
N THR A 37 11.34 18.56 -8.30
CA THR A 37 12.07 17.42 -7.73
C THR A 37 11.71 16.16 -8.51
N GLU A 38 12.71 15.50 -9.10
CA GLU A 38 12.51 14.23 -9.79
C GLU A 38 11.94 13.21 -8.80
N TYR A 39 10.75 12.66 -9.10
CA TYR A 39 10.15 11.61 -8.27
C TYR A 39 10.93 10.32 -8.47
N ASP A 40 11.74 9.96 -7.48
CA ASP A 40 12.55 8.75 -7.50
C ASP A 40 11.70 7.51 -7.18
N SER A 41 11.09 6.92 -8.22
CA SER A 41 10.16 5.80 -8.04
C SER A 41 10.80 4.57 -7.39
N LEU A 42 12.08 4.27 -7.68
CA LEU A 42 12.77 3.11 -7.08
C LEU A 42 13.13 3.36 -5.62
N TYR A 43 13.54 4.57 -5.27
CA TYR A 43 13.77 4.95 -3.89
C TYR A 43 12.49 4.88 -3.05
N HIS A 44 11.38 5.44 -3.57
CA HIS A 44 10.08 5.39 -2.88
C HIS A 44 9.58 3.94 -2.74
N TYR A 45 9.74 3.13 -3.78
CA TYR A 45 9.40 1.71 -3.72
C TYR A 45 10.22 0.97 -2.66
N GLY A 46 11.53 1.21 -2.61
CA GLY A 46 12.42 0.71 -1.55
C GLY A 46 11.95 1.18 -0.18
N TYR A 47 11.70 2.47 -0.01
CA TYR A 47 11.26 3.08 1.25
C TYR A 47 10.00 2.42 1.81
N ASN A 48 8.97 2.25 0.99
CA ASN A 48 7.72 1.63 1.42
C ASN A 48 7.96 0.19 1.90
N GLN A 49 8.71 -0.60 1.14
CA GLN A 49 9.06 -1.97 1.54
C GLN A 49 9.91 -2.05 2.82
N GLY A 50 10.83 -1.09 3.00
CA GLY A 50 11.63 -0.97 4.20
C GLY A 50 10.76 -0.68 5.43
N CYS A 51 9.82 0.27 5.30
CA CYS A 51 8.89 0.61 6.37
C CYS A 51 7.97 -0.57 6.71
N ASP A 52 7.38 -1.24 5.71
CA ASP A 52 6.58 -2.46 5.91
C ASP A 52 7.35 -3.53 6.68
N SER A 53 8.63 -3.71 6.33
CA SER A 53 9.52 -4.67 6.98
C SER A 53 9.82 -4.33 8.44
N ALA A 54 10.01 -3.05 8.74
CA ALA A 54 10.22 -2.59 10.11
C ALA A 54 8.96 -2.77 10.96
N LEU A 55 7.79 -2.45 10.41
CA LEU A 55 6.49 -2.61 11.08
C LEU A 55 6.14 -4.09 11.31
N ALA A 56 6.44 -4.95 10.34
CA ALA A 56 6.31 -6.39 10.50
C ALA A 56 7.22 -6.94 11.61
N LYS A 57 8.47 -6.46 11.70
CA LYS A 57 9.39 -6.81 12.79
C LYS A 57 8.89 -6.32 14.15
N ALA A 58 8.28 -5.13 14.19
CA ALA A 58 7.61 -4.59 15.38
C ALA A 58 6.27 -5.28 15.70
N GLN A 59 5.88 -6.31 14.95
CA GLN A 59 4.64 -7.08 15.11
C GLN A 59 3.36 -6.23 14.97
N VAL A 60 3.41 -5.16 14.18
CA VAL A 60 2.23 -4.36 13.85
C VAL A 60 1.33 -5.17 12.90
N VAL A 61 0.06 -5.32 13.27
CA VAL A 61 -0.92 -6.09 12.50
C VAL A 61 -1.12 -5.48 11.11
N GLY A 62 -1.14 -6.33 10.08
CA GLY A 62 -1.38 -5.93 8.69
C GLY A 62 -0.13 -5.70 7.85
N TYR A 63 1.05 -5.72 8.47
CA TYR A 63 2.34 -5.56 7.78
C TYR A 63 3.06 -6.90 7.59
N SER A 64 3.89 -6.98 6.56
CA SER A 64 4.71 -8.15 6.23
C SER A 64 6.11 -7.72 5.86
N TYR A 65 7.09 -8.58 6.13
CA TYR A 65 8.45 -8.34 5.69
C TYR A 65 8.51 -8.37 4.17
N THR A 66 8.97 -7.27 3.56
CA THR A 66 9.02 -7.08 2.12
C THR A 66 10.38 -6.54 1.71
N GLN A 67 11.10 -7.29 0.87
CA GLN A 67 12.34 -6.81 0.25
C GLN A 67 12.50 -7.45 -1.12
N ASP A 68 12.46 -6.64 -2.17
CA ASP A 68 12.77 -7.07 -3.53
C ASP A 68 14.27 -7.39 -3.65
N VAL A 69 14.60 -8.68 -3.69
CA VAL A 69 15.99 -9.15 -3.72
C VAL A 69 16.73 -8.78 -5.00
N THR A 70 16.02 -8.65 -6.12
CA THR A 70 16.60 -8.26 -7.40
C THR A 70 16.96 -6.79 -7.38
N LEU A 71 16.04 -5.92 -6.97
CA LEU A 71 16.32 -4.49 -6.87
C LEU A 71 17.33 -4.17 -5.75
N ASN A 72 17.28 -4.89 -4.62
CA ASN A 72 18.26 -4.74 -3.54
C ASN A 72 19.70 -5.03 -3.98
N SER A 73 19.90 -5.93 -4.96
CA SER A 73 21.22 -6.26 -5.48
C SER A 73 21.64 -5.44 -6.71
N THR A 74 20.70 -4.77 -7.37
CA THR A 74 20.94 -4.11 -8.68
C THR A 74 20.74 -2.60 -8.67
N SER A 75 20.08 -2.04 -7.65
CA SER A 75 19.74 -0.63 -7.57
C SER A 75 20.10 -0.04 -6.21
N SER A 76 21.11 0.83 -6.18
CA SER A 76 21.46 1.60 -4.98
C SER A 76 20.30 2.48 -4.52
N ARG A 77 19.54 3.07 -5.46
CA ARG A 77 18.36 3.89 -5.15
C ARG A 77 17.33 3.09 -4.34
N PHE A 78 17.06 1.85 -4.77
CA PHE A 78 16.17 0.96 -4.04
C PHE A 78 16.73 0.60 -2.65
N SER A 79 17.99 0.16 -2.57
CA SER A 79 18.59 -0.27 -1.31
C SER A 79 18.66 0.88 -0.29
N ASP A 80 19.00 2.08 -0.74
CA ASP A 80 19.06 3.29 0.11
C ASP A 80 17.66 3.69 0.59
N GLY A 81 16.66 3.61 -0.30
CA GLY A 81 15.26 3.79 0.05
C GLY A 81 14.81 2.80 1.12
N TRP A 82 15.07 1.50 0.90
CA TRP A 82 14.72 0.43 1.84
C TRP A 82 15.35 0.62 3.20
N GLN A 83 16.66 0.93 3.24
CA GLN A 83 17.38 1.21 4.49
C GLN A 83 16.75 2.39 5.24
N GLN A 84 16.48 3.50 4.55
CA GLN A 84 15.88 4.67 5.19
C GLN A 84 14.45 4.39 5.68
N GLY A 85 13.61 3.74 4.88
CA GLY A 85 12.25 3.38 5.26
C GLY A 85 12.21 2.47 6.48
N TYR A 86 13.11 1.48 6.53
CA TYR A 86 13.25 0.60 7.68
C TYR A 86 13.59 1.37 8.96
N SER A 87 14.62 2.22 8.91
CA SER A 87 15.01 3.05 10.05
C SER A 87 13.92 4.05 10.45
N ALA A 88 13.17 4.58 9.50
CA ALA A 88 12.10 5.54 9.80
C ALA A 88 10.95 4.91 10.60
N CYS A 89 10.64 3.64 10.36
CA CYS A 89 9.47 2.96 10.93
C CYS A 89 9.80 1.95 12.04
N GLU A 90 11.07 1.82 12.45
CA GLU A 90 11.52 0.81 13.43
C GLU A 90 10.88 0.96 14.82
N VAL A 91 10.35 2.14 15.13
CA VAL A 91 9.60 2.42 16.37
C VAL A 91 8.14 1.92 16.34
N GLY A 92 7.75 1.16 15.30
CA GLY A 92 6.41 0.59 15.17
C GLY A 92 5.35 1.57 14.68
N LYS A 93 5.77 2.69 14.06
CA LYS A 93 4.87 3.69 13.48
C LYS A 93 5.26 3.96 12.04
N GLU A 94 4.27 3.95 11.16
CA GLU A 94 4.44 4.33 9.77
C GLU A 94 4.82 5.82 9.67
N ILE A 95 5.88 6.11 8.93
CA ILE A 95 6.33 7.45 8.62
C ILE A 95 6.32 7.60 7.11
N LEU A 96 5.62 8.61 6.63
CA LEU A 96 5.58 8.92 5.20
C LEU A 96 6.87 9.67 4.83
N LEU A 97 7.50 9.29 3.72
CA LEU A 97 8.79 9.85 3.29
C LEU A 97 8.79 11.39 3.23
N TYR A 98 7.71 12.00 2.73
CA TYR A 98 7.57 13.45 2.65
C TYR A 98 7.35 14.16 4.00
N ASN A 99 7.10 13.40 5.08
CA ASN A 99 7.09 13.93 6.44
C ASN A 99 8.48 13.92 7.08
N LEU A 100 9.44 13.12 6.57
CA LEU A 100 10.83 13.15 7.05
C LEU A 100 11.52 14.49 6.74
N SER A 101 11.18 15.13 5.63
CA SER A 101 11.76 16.43 5.23
C SER A 101 11.26 17.61 6.08
N LYS A 102 10.14 17.46 6.80
CA LYS A 102 9.59 18.50 7.69
C LYS A 102 10.16 18.48 9.11
N THR A 103 10.87 17.42 9.48
CA THR A 103 11.43 17.22 10.83
C THR A 103 12.90 17.64 10.93
N ARG A 104 13.43 18.35 9.93
CA ARG A 104 14.81 18.84 9.89
C ARG A 104 14.88 20.34 10.15
#